data_AF-A0A8T4KR60-F1
#
_entry.id   AF-A0A8T4KR60-F1
#
_cell.length_a   1.000
_cell.length_b   1.000
_cell.length_c   1.000
_cell.angle_alpha   90.00
_cell.angle_beta   90.00
_cell.angle_gamma   90.00
#
_symmetry.space_group_name_H-M   'P 1'
#
loop_
_entity.id
_entity.type
_entity.pdbx_description
1 polymer ?
#
loop_
_entity_poly.entity_id
_entity_poly.type
_entity_poly.pdbx_seq_one_letter_code
_entity_poly.pdbx_strand_id
1 'polypeptide(L)'
;MVYYDDSELRSFIKGMERTAEIIDEERADYIVAPMMGAVPFIDVMNIVYPAFDPERVKYMPASSRIGEDVSSLVRLWFEKFLDDIKPSERINIVIPDEVVGGGSLTKNIKAVSLAVSSRKKALAHGDIGKFYSAVSTRDEKLAGEINALLDYEYTFDINGLLRAKEMNREIYNERGKQITDALKRYYSDFINVRYVGIQDKKRKGRRNKEYIKLVDNDVVIPVDVDRIITLDRPELCPARYTIRRRPIGQKEYIKYLPSVSEIVITDEYRDFLHAISGMVGKDPDTTETVNTLKLFECSRYLEGSPYLQEQGF
;
A
#
# COMPACT_ATOMS: atom_id res chain seq x y z
N MET A 1 8.29 29.84 16.13
CA MET A 1 6.94 29.41 16.53
C MET A 1 6.01 29.54 15.33
N VAL A 2 5.66 28.41 14.70
CA VAL A 2 4.72 28.36 13.58
C VAL A 2 3.32 28.44 14.16
N TYR A 3 2.59 29.53 13.90
CA TYR A 3 1.19 29.64 14.31
C TYR A 3 0.32 28.85 13.33
N TYR A 4 -0.28 27.77 13.80
CA TYR A 4 -1.37 27.09 13.11
C TYR A 4 -2.67 27.77 13.50
N ASP A 5 -3.59 27.92 12.54
CA ASP A 5 -4.96 28.29 12.91
C ASP A 5 -5.59 27.12 13.67
N ASP A 6 -6.09 27.38 14.87
CA ASP A 6 -6.66 26.36 15.76
C ASP A 6 -7.77 25.55 15.09
N SER A 7 -8.56 26.19 14.20
CA SER A 7 -9.63 25.50 13.49
C SER A 7 -9.09 24.57 12.41
N GLU A 8 -8.06 24.99 11.66
CA GLU A 8 -7.36 24.14 10.68
C GLU A 8 -6.69 22.94 11.37
N LEU A 9 -6.05 23.15 12.52
CA LEU A 9 -5.40 22.07 13.29
C LEU A 9 -6.42 21.06 13.85
N ARG A 10 -7.54 21.53 14.41
CA ARG A 10 -8.63 20.64 14.85
C ARG A 10 -9.25 19.85 13.71
N SER A 11 -9.44 20.48 12.55
CA SER A 11 -9.94 19.75 11.37
C SER A 11 -8.96 18.70 10.89
N PHE A 12 -7.66 18.98 10.93
CA PHE A 12 -6.63 18.03 10.54
C PHE A 12 -6.58 16.84 11.50
N ILE A 13 -6.61 17.09 12.82
CA ILE A 13 -6.67 16.05 13.88
C ILE A 13 -7.85 15.11 13.65
N LYS A 14 -9.07 15.64 13.45
CA LYS A 14 -10.26 14.84 13.16
C LYS A 14 -10.12 14.02 11.89
N GLY A 15 -9.44 14.56 10.87
CA GLY A 15 -9.15 13.82 9.64
C GLY A 15 -8.20 12.65 9.89
N MET A 16 -7.16 12.83 10.71
CA MET A 16 -6.24 11.75 11.05
C MET A 16 -6.90 10.69 11.93
N GLU A 17 -7.70 11.09 12.91
CA GLU A 17 -8.51 10.18 13.72
C GLU A 17 -9.44 9.34 12.83
N ARG A 18 -10.19 9.97 11.93
CA ARG A 18 -11.05 9.25 10.98
C ARG A 18 -10.26 8.35 10.03
N THR A 19 -9.07 8.76 9.61
CA THR A 19 -8.20 7.93 8.76
C THR A 19 -7.78 6.66 9.50
N ALA A 20 -7.42 6.76 10.78
CA ALA A 20 -7.08 5.63 11.62
C ALA A 20 -8.29 4.71 11.88
N GLU A 21 -9.48 5.27 12.13
CA GLU A 21 -10.73 4.50 12.23
C GLU A 21 -11.01 3.70 10.95
N ILE A 22 -10.86 4.31 9.77
CA ILE A 22 -11.06 3.61 8.49
C ILE A 22 -10.07 2.45 8.33
N ILE A 23 -8.82 2.63 8.74
CA ILE A 23 -7.80 1.56 8.70
C ILE A 23 -8.24 0.35 9.55
N ASP A 24 -8.86 0.58 10.70
CA ASP A 24 -9.40 -0.47 11.57
C ASP A 24 -10.69 -1.08 11.03
N GLU A 25 -11.61 -0.26 10.51
CA GLU A 25 -12.88 -0.69 9.88
C GLU A 25 -12.60 -1.63 8.68
N GLU A 26 -11.61 -1.30 7.86
CA GLU A 26 -11.13 -2.10 6.73
C GLU A 26 -10.31 -3.34 7.17
N ARG A 27 -10.06 -3.50 8.49
CA ARG A 27 -9.29 -4.60 9.07
C ARG A 27 -7.96 -4.79 8.33
N ALA A 28 -7.21 -3.71 8.16
CA ALA A 28 -5.97 -3.77 7.38
C ALA A 28 -4.97 -4.75 8.03
N ASP A 29 -4.36 -5.64 7.27
CA ASP A 29 -3.21 -6.42 7.76
C ASP A 29 -1.93 -5.58 7.67
N TYR A 30 -1.86 -4.74 6.63
CA TYR A 30 -0.73 -3.86 6.38
C TYR A 30 -1.18 -2.44 6.07
N ILE A 31 -0.40 -1.47 6.55
CA ILE A 31 -0.56 -0.06 6.20
C ILE A 31 0.63 0.34 5.34
N VAL A 32 0.41 0.73 4.09
CA VAL A 32 1.50 1.18 3.21
C VAL A 32 1.43 2.69 3.07
N ALA A 33 2.43 3.41 3.59
CA ALA A 33 2.46 4.86 3.60
C ALA A 33 3.44 5.40 2.54
N PRO A 34 3.00 6.27 1.61
CA PRO A 34 3.88 7.01 0.72
C PRO A 34 4.90 7.85 1.49
N MET A 35 6.15 7.67 1.15
CA MET A 35 7.25 8.49 1.64
C MET A 35 7.07 9.99 1.32
N MET A 36 7.72 10.84 2.13
CA MET A 36 7.61 12.30 2.15
C MET A 36 6.30 12.83 2.76
N GLY A 37 5.16 12.58 2.10
CA GLY A 37 3.89 13.22 2.46
C GLY A 37 3.19 12.56 3.65
N ALA A 38 3.20 11.22 3.72
CA ALA A 38 2.41 10.49 4.70
C ALA A 38 3.13 10.23 6.03
N VAL A 39 4.45 10.49 6.15
CA VAL A 39 5.20 10.26 7.40
C VAL A 39 4.57 11.03 8.57
N PRO A 40 4.27 12.32 8.45
CA PRO A 40 3.61 13.07 9.52
C PRO A 40 2.19 12.56 9.81
N PHE A 41 1.49 11.98 8.82
CA PHE A 41 0.15 11.44 9.05
C PHE A 41 0.21 10.25 9.98
N ILE A 42 1.22 9.38 9.83
CA ILE A 42 1.41 8.23 10.71
C ILE A 42 1.67 8.67 12.15
N ASP A 43 2.58 9.62 12.35
CA ASP A 43 2.87 10.15 13.69
C ASP A 43 1.63 10.79 14.31
N VAL A 44 0.86 11.56 13.55
CA VAL A 44 -0.36 12.18 14.05
C VAL A 44 -1.45 11.14 14.35
N MET A 45 -1.65 10.14 13.50
CA MET A 45 -2.59 9.03 13.77
C MET A 45 -2.25 8.32 15.09
N ASN A 46 -0.97 8.03 15.33
CA ASN A 46 -0.49 7.45 16.59
C ASN A 46 -0.78 8.34 17.81
N ILE A 47 -0.70 9.66 17.65
CA ILE A 47 -1.03 10.61 18.71
C ILE A 47 -2.54 10.67 18.95
N VAL A 48 -3.36 10.75 17.92
CA VAL A 48 -4.78 11.08 18.09
C VAL A 48 -5.67 9.85 18.28
N TYR A 49 -5.22 8.66 17.87
CA TYR A 49 -6.02 7.44 17.90
C TYR A 49 -5.29 6.31 18.64
N PRO A 50 -5.59 6.05 19.94
CA PRO A 50 -4.83 5.12 20.78
C PRO A 50 -4.78 3.66 20.31
N ALA A 51 -5.72 3.22 19.47
CA ALA A 51 -5.75 1.87 18.91
C ALA A 51 -4.92 1.74 17.62
N PHE A 52 -4.39 2.86 17.08
CA PHE A 52 -3.54 2.83 15.91
C PHE A 52 -2.25 2.10 16.25
N ASP A 53 -1.98 1.01 15.54
CA ASP A 53 -0.72 0.29 15.68
C ASP A 53 0.27 0.77 14.60
N PRO A 54 1.24 1.62 14.95
CA PRO A 54 2.25 2.06 14.01
C PRO A 54 3.12 0.90 13.52
N GLU A 55 3.20 -0.24 14.22
CA GLU A 55 4.09 -1.33 13.83
C GLU A 55 3.73 -1.96 12.48
N ARG A 56 2.44 -1.89 12.11
CA ARG A 56 1.89 -2.36 10.82
C ARG A 56 2.29 -1.51 9.61
N VAL A 57 2.92 -0.35 9.82
CA VAL A 57 3.25 0.59 8.76
C VAL A 57 4.51 0.17 7.98
N LYS A 58 4.41 0.20 6.65
CA LYS A 58 5.51 0.06 5.69
C LYS A 58 5.58 1.30 4.81
N TYR A 59 6.78 1.81 4.56
CA TYR A 59 6.95 3.02 3.74
C TYR A 59 7.34 2.69 2.30
N MET A 60 6.67 3.32 1.35
CA MET A 60 6.83 3.11 -0.10
C MET A 60 7.28 4.40 -0.80
N PRO A 61 8.21 4.36 -1.77
CA PRO A 61 8.77 5.55 -2.40
C PRO A 61 7.86 6.08 -3.54
N ALA A 62 6.66 6.53 -3.17
CA ALA A 62 5.57 6.84 -4.11
C ALA A 62 5.39 8.34 -4.43
N SER A 63 6.45 9.13 -4.20
CA SER A 63 6.47 10.56 -4.54
C SER A 63 7.00 10.80 -5.94
N SER A 64 6.34 11.67 -6.72
CA SER A 64 6.81 12.12 -8.04
C SER A 64 8.21 12.77 -8.04
N ARG A 65 8.70 13.17 -6.86
CA ARG A 65 10.05 13.70 -6.69
C ARG A 65 11.10 12.59 -6.56
N ILE A 66 10.70 11.34 -6.34
CA ILE A 66 11.57 10.18 -6.21
C ILE A 66 11.65 9.44 -7.55
N GLY A 67 12.87 9.28 -8.06
CA GLY A 67 13.13 8.57 -9.32
C GLY A 67 12.61 9.29 -10.58
N GLU A 68 12.90 8.69 -11.73
CA GLU A 68 12.45 9.18 -13.04
C GLU A 68 11.08 8.60 -13.41
N ASP A 69 10.93 7.29 -13.22
CA ASP A 69 9.67 6.58 -13.41
C ASP A 69 9.14 6.05 -12.08
N VAL A 70 8.45 6.94 -11.36
CA VAL A 70 7.81 6.61 -10.08
C VAL A 70 6.80 5.46 -10.21
N SER A 71 6.17 5.28 -11.37
CA SER A 71 5.16 4.22 -11.53
C SER A 71 5.81 2.84 -11.59
N SER A 72 6.90 2.71 -12.35
CA SER A 72 7.69 1.47 -12.37
C SER A 72 8.36 1.20 -11.03
N LEU A 73 8.88 2.23 -10.37
CA LEU A 73 9.45 2.14 -9.02
C LEU A 73 8.44 1.63 -7.99
N VAL A 74 7.25 2.26 -7.93
CA VAL A 74 6.16 1.86 -7.01
C VAL A 74 5.73 0.44 -7.30
N ARG A 75 5.54 0.08 -8.58
CA ARG A 75 5.15 -1.28 -8.96
C ARG A 75 6.18 -2.30 -8.47
N LEU A 76 7.46 -2.09 -8.79
CA LEU A 76 8.54 -2.99 -8.41
C LEU A 76 8.65 -3.14 -6.89
N TRP A 77 8.61 -2.02 -6.16
CA TRP A 77 8.61 -2.01 -4.70
C TRP A 77 7.46 -2.86 -4.15
N PHE A 78 6.25 -2.67 -4.69
CA PHE A 78 5.07 -3.36 -4.23
C PHE A 78 5.07 -4.86 -4.60
N GLU A 79 5.62 -5.24 -5.76
CA GLU A 79 5.84 -6.65 -6.12
C GLU A 79 6.75 -7.34 -5.08
N LYS A 80 7.87 -6.72 -4.72
CA LYS A 80 8.79 -7.26 -3.71
C LYS A 80 8.21 -7.28 -2.31
N PHE A 81 7.43 -6.26 -1.94
CA PHE A 81 6.67 -6.26 -0.70
C PHE A 81 5.69 -7.44 -0.62
N LEU A 82 4.94 -7.71 -1.69
CA LEU A 82 4.01 -8.84 -1.74
C LEU A 82 4.72 -10.21 -1.78
N ASP A 83 5.95 -10.29 -2.27
CA ASP A 83 6.76 -11.51 -2.24
C ASP A 83 7.24 -11.85 -0.82
N ASP A 84 7.56 -10.83 -0.01
CA ASP A 84 7.95 -10.98 1.39
C ASP A 84 6.79 -11.42 2.29
N ILE A 85 5.56 -11.11 1.90
CA ILE A 85 4.36 -11.58 2.59
C ILE A 85 4.15 -13.06 2.24
N LYS A 86 4.05 -13.90 3.28
CA LYS A 86 3.65 -15.30 3.19
C LYS A 86 2.17 -15.41 3.59
N PRO A 87 1.22 -15.14 2.68
CA PRO A 87 -0.18 -15.16 3.05
C PRO A 87 -0.62 -16.59 3.37
N SER A 88 -1.17 -16.78 4.55
CA SER A 88 -1.98 -17.96 4.89
C SER A 88 -3.48 -17.69 4.69
N GLU A 89 -3.86 -16.41 4.59
CA GLU A 89 -5.24 -15.94 4.47
C GLU A 89 -5.32 -14.70 3.56
N ARG A 90 -6.55 -14.19 3.38
CA ARG A 90 -6.81 -12.97 2.60
C ARG A 90 -6.08 -11.79 3.24
N ILE A 91 -5.46 -10.95 2.41
CA ILE A 91 -4.71 -9.77 2.84
C ILE A 91 -5.50 -8.50 2.53
N ASN A 92 -5.66 -7.63 3.50
CA ASN A 92 -6.16 -6.27 3.36
C ASN A 92 -5.02 -5.27 3.55
N ILE A 93 -4.82 -4.39 2.57
CA ILE A 93 -3.78 -3.36 2.59
C ILE A 93 -4.47 -2.01 2.49
N VAL A 94 -4.18 -1.10 3.42
CA VAL A 94 -4.69 0.28 3.38
C VAL A 94 -3.54 1.25 3.13
N ILE A 95 -3.75 2.18 2.20
CA ILE A 95 -2.75 3.15 1.76
C ILE A 95 -3.27 4.58 2.01
N PRO A 96 -2.94 5.20 3.16
CA PRO A 96 -3.25 6.60 3.39
C PRO A 96 -2.32 7.50 2.56
N ASP A 97 -2.87 8.48 1.86
CA ASP A 97 -2.08 9.43 1.06
C ASP A 97 -2.73 10.82 1.02
N GLU A 98 -1.91 11.83 0.76
CA GLU A 98 -2.36 13.21 0.55
C GLU A 98 -2.93 13.37 -0.86
N VAL A 99 -4.08 14.03 -0.96
CA VAL A 99 -4.73 14.30 -2.24
C VAL A 99 -4.81 15.81 -2.44
N VAL A 100 -4.01 16.32 -3.38
CA VAL A 100 -4.10 17.70 -3.85
C VAL A 100 -4.95 17.83 -5.11
N GLY A 101 -4.57 17.11 -6.16
CA GLY A 101 -5.30 17.04 -7.42
C GLY A 101 -5.70 15.62 -7.82
N GLY A 102 -5.22 14.60 -7.10
CA GLY A 102 -5.48 13.18 -7.35
C GLY A 102 -4.64 12.54 -8.45
N GLY A 103 -3.99 13.31 -9.32
CA GLY A 103 -3.21 12.76 -10.45
C GLY A 103 -2.03 11.87 -10.05
N SER A 104 -1.30 12.22 -8.97
CA SER A 104 -0.20 11.37 -8.46
C SER A 104 -0.73 10.07 -7.88
N LEU A 105 -1.75 10.17 -7.02
CA LEU A 105 -2.43 9.03 -6.41
C LEU A 105 -2.97 8.05 -7.46
N THR A 106 -3.61 8.54 -8.53
CA THR A 106 -4.12 7.68 -9.60
C THR A 106 -3.02 6.89 -10.31
N LYS A 107 -1.83 7.48 -10.52
CA LYS A 107 -0.68 6.75 -11.09
C LYS A 107 -0.20 5.66 -10.13
N ASN A 108 -0.11 5.98 -8.84
CA ASN A 108 0.29 5.03 -7.81
C ASN A 108 -0.72 3.86 -7.72
N ILE A 109 -2.03 4.14 -7.75
CA ILE A 109 -3.09 3.12 -7.78
C ILE A 109 -2.93 2.18 -8.98
N LYS A 110 -2.67 2.72 -10.18
CA LYS A 110 -2.44 1.91 -11.38
C LYS A 110 -1.21 1.00 -11.22
N ALA A 111 -0.10 1.53 -10.71
CA ALA A 111 1.12 0.76 -10.47
C ALA A 111 0.92 -0.36 -9.44
N VAL A 112 0.29 -0.06 -8.31
CA VAL A 112 -0.03 -1.04 -7.26
C VAL A 112 -1.02 -2.09 -7.77
N SER A 113 -2.05 -1.69 -8.51
CA SER A 113 -3.03 -2.63 -9.09
C SER A 113 -2.38 -3.64 -10.04
N LEU A 114 -1.36 -3.23 -10.81
CA LEU A 114 -0.58 -4.13 -11.67
C LEU A 114 0.27 -5.11 -10.84
N ALA A 115 0.92 -4.65 -9.77
CA ALA A 115 1.68 -5.50 -8.86
C ALA A 115 0.77 -6.55 -8.20
N VAL A 116 -0.36 -6.13 -7.64
CA VAL A 116 -1.37 -7.00 -7.02
C VAL A 116 -1.91 -8.02 -8.01
N SER A 117 -2.27 -7.58 -9.22
CA SER A 117 -2.77 -8.47 -10.28
C SER A 117 -1.75 -9.52 -10.68
N SER A 118 -0.47 -9.14 -10.78
CA SER A 118 0.63 -10.06 -11.07
C SER A 118 0.80 -11.10 -9.96
N ARG A 119 0.77 -10.68 -8.69
CA ARG A 119 0.86 -11.59 -7.55
C ARG A 119 -0.32 -12.57 -7.48
N LYS A 120 -1.56 -12.09 -7.64
CA LYS A 120 -2.76 -12.94 -7.67
C LYS A 120 -2.68 -14.02 -8.75
N LYS A 121 -2.22 -13.64 -9.95
CA LYS A 121 -1.99 -14.58 -11.06
C LYS A 121 -0.91 -15.61 -10.74
N ALA A 122 0.21 -15.18 -10.14
CA ALA A 122 1.29 -16.07 -9.77
C ALA A 122 0.84 -17.11 -8.73
N LEU A 123 0.11 -16.68 -7.70
CA LEU A 123 -0.48 -17.58 -6.70
C LEU A 123 -1.46 -18.57 -7.33
N ALA A 124 -2.41 -18.08 -8.14
CA ALA A 124 -3.36 -18.93 -8.84
C ALA A 124 -2.66 -19.95 -9.74
N HIS A 125 -1.68 -19.54 -10.55
CA HIS A 125 -0.93 -20.46 -11.40
C HIS A 125 -0.13 -21.49 -10.59
N GLY A 126 0.44 -21.10 -9.45
CA GLY A 126 1.12 -22.01 -8.54
C GLY A 126 0.20 -23.15 -8.08
N ASP A 127 -0.99 -22.82 -7.60
CA ASP A 127 -1.94 -23.82 -7.11
C ASP A 127 -2.65 -24.60 -8.22
N ILE A 128 -2.88 -23.99 -9.39
CA ILE A 128 -3.33 -24.72 -10.59
C ILE A 128 -2.27 -25.76 -10.98
N GLY A 129 -0.99 -25.40 -10.94
CA GLY A 129 0.12 -26.33 -11.19
C GLY A 129 0.14 -27.48 -10.18
N LYS A 130 0.00 -27.18 -8.88
CA LYS A 130 -0.13 -28.18 -7.81
C LYS A 130 -1.32 -29.10 -8.03
N PHE A 131 -2.48 -28.55 -8.40
CA PHE A 131 -3.68 -29.32 -8.69
C PHE A 131 -3.45 -30.32 -9.82
N TYR A 132 -2.93 -29.89 -10.97
CA TYR A 132 -2.65 -30.81 -12.08
C TYR A 132 -1.56 -31.82 -11.72
N SER A 133 -0.56 -31.42 -10.94
CA SER A 133 0.44 -32.35 -10.40
C SER A 133 -0.24 -33.43 -9.56
N ALA A 134 -1.08 -33.03 -8.59
CA ALA A 134 -1.82 -33.93 -7.71
C ALA A 134 -2.68 -34.93 -8.48
N VAL A 135 -3.41 -34.46 -9.49
CA VAL A 135 -4.23 -35.33 -10.35
C VAL A 135 -3.37 -36.32 -11.12
N SER A 136 -2.23 -35.87 -11.67
CA SER A 136 -1.34 -36.73 -12.47
C SER A 136 -0.61 -37.79 -11.64
N THR A 137 -0.23 -37.45 -10.41
CA THR A 137 0.50 -38.35 -9.49
C THR A 137 -0.42 -39.09 -8.53
N ARG A 138 -1.73 -38.80 -8.56
CA ARG A 138 -2.74 -39.28 -7.60
C ARG A 138 -2.38 -38.97 -6.14
N ASP A 139 -1.83 -37.78 -5.91
CA ASP A 139 -1.51 -37.31 -4.56
C ASP A 139 -2.77 -36.80 -3.85
N GLU A 140 -3.37 -37.66 -3.03
CA GLU A 140 -4.59 -37.34 -2.28
C GLU A 140 -4.38 -36.22 -1.26
N LYS A 141 -3.17 -36.08 -0.70
CA LYS A 141 -2.87 -35.03 0.28
C LYS A 141 -2.87 -33.67 -0.41
N LEU A 142 -2.14 -33.54 -1.51
CA LEU A 142 -2.06 -32.29 -2.26
C LEU A 142 -3.42 -31.89 -2.85
N ALA A 143 -4.20 -32.87 -3.33
CA ALA A 143 -5.57 -32.64 -3.77
C ALA A 143 -6.47 -32.17 -2.61
N GLY A 144 -6.29 -32.72 -1.41
CA GLY A 144 -6.97 -32.28 -0.20
C GLY A 144 -6.66 -30.83 0.18
N GLU A 145 -5.39 -30.40 0.04
CA GLU A 145 -4.98 -29.00 0.26
C GLU A 145 -5.67 -28.04 -0.73
N ILE A 146 -5.72 -28.39 -2.02
CA ILE A 146 -6.43 -27.60 -3.04
C ILE A 146 -7.93 -27.54 -2.75
N ASN A 147 -8.52 -28.66 -2.35
CA ASN A 147 -9.93 -28.72 -2.05
C ASN A 147 -10.29 -27.89 -0.80
N ALA A 148 -9.41 -27.86 0.20
CA ALA A 148 -9.57 -27.01 1.38
C ALA A 148 -9.54 -25.52 1.03
N LEU A 149 -8.71 -25.09 0.07
CA LEU A 149 -8.74 -23.71 -0.44
C LEU A 149 -10.06 -23.32 -1.11
N LEU A 150 -10.76 -24.31 -1.67
CA LEU A 150 -12.06 -24.13 -2.34
C LEU A 150 -13.23 -24.52 -1.44
N ASP A 151 -13.05 -24.46 -0.12
CA ASP A 151 -14.05 -24.78 0.90
C ASP A 151 -14.77 -26.12 0.65
N TYR A 152 -14.05 -27.10 0.12
CA TYR A 152 -14.52 -28.44 -0.21
C TYR A 152 -15.65 -28.51 -1.26
N GLU A 153 -15.97 -27.41 -1.95
CA GLU A 153 -17.06 -27.33 -2.95
C GLU A 153 -16.84 -28.33 -4.10
N TYR A 154 -15.58 -28.55 -4.49
CA TYR A 154 -15.20 -29.37 -5.64
C TYR A 154 -14.72 -30.78 -5.27
N THR A 155 -15.05 -31.26 -4.07
CA THR A 155 -14.61 -32.57 -3.55
C THR A 155 -14.91 -33.72 -4.51
N PHE A 156 -16.12 -33.75 -5.07
CA PHE A 156 -16.54 -34.82 -5.96
C PHE A 156 -15.77 -34.79 -7.29
N ASP A 157 -15.59 -33.61 -7.86
CA ASP A 157 -14.87 -33.43 -9.12
C ASP A 157 -13.39 -33.81 -8.97
N ILE A 158 -12.74 -33.31 -7.91
CA ILE A 158 -11.33 -33.62 -7.61
C ILE A 158 -11.14 -35.12 -7.40
N ASN A 159 -11.98 -35.77 -6.58
CA ASN A 159 -11.90 -37.22 -6.37
C ASN A 159 -12.18 -38.02 -7.65
N GLY A 160 -13.12 -37.56 -8.47
CA GLY A 160 -13.38 -38.13 -9.78
C GLY A 160 -12.16 -38.05 -10.70
N LEU A 161 -11.45 -36.91 -10.68
CA LEU A 161 -10.23 -36.72 -11.45
C LEU A 161 -9.09 -37.63 -10.96
N LEU A 162 -8.91 -37.79 -9.65
CA LEU A 162 -7.88 -38.66 -9.06
C LEU A 162 -8.06 -40.15 -9.39
N ARG A 163 -9.32 -40.63 -9.39
CA ARG A 163 -9.64 -42.06 -9.50
C ARG A 163 -9.80 -42.56 -10.93
N ALA A 164 -10.01 -41.68 -11.90
CA ALA A 164 -10.27 -42.10 -13.26
C ALA A 164 -8.98 -42.64 -13.91
N LYS A 165 -8.91 -43.97 -14.06
CA LYS A 165 -7.85 -44.63 -14.85
C LYS A 165 -7.96 -44.32 -16.35
N GLU A 166 -9.18 -44.18 -16.85
CA GLU A 166 -9.52 -43.95 -18.27
C GLU A 166 -10.71 -43.00 -18.37
N MET A 167 -10.51 -41.74 -17.96
CA MET A 167 -11.56 -40.73 -18.11
C MET A 167 -11.67 -40.31 -19.58
N ASN A 168 -12.90 -40.02 -20.01
CA ASN A 168 -13.09 -39.28 -21.24
C ASN A 168 -12.35 -37.93 -21.13
N ARG A 169 -11.49 -37.64 -22.12
CA ARG A 169 -10.68 -36.42 -22.19
C ARG A 169 -11.50 -35.13 -22.09
N GLU A 170 -12.71 -35.13 -22.62
CA GLU A 170 -13.63 -34.00 -22.56
C GLU A 170 -14.06 -33.71 -21.13
N ILE A 171 -14.46 -34.75 -20.38
CA ILE A 171 -14.84 -34.66 -18.96
C ILE A 171 -13.65 -34.19 -18.10
N TYR A 172 -12.45 -34.71 -18.38
CA TYR A 172 -11.22 -34.28 -17.70
C TYR A 172 -10.98 -32.79 -17.90
N ASN A 173 -11.07 -32.31 -19.14
CA ASN A 173 -10.85 -30.92 -19.47
C ASN A 173 -11.92 -30.01 -18.86
N GLU A 174 -13.18 -30.42 -18.88
CA GLU A 174 -14.28 -29.64 -18.31
C GLU A 174 -14.12 -29.45 -16.80
N ARG A 175 -13.93 -30.55 -16.05
CA ARG A 175 -13.74 -30.49 -14.60
C ARG A 175 -12.46 -29.76 -14.21
N GLY A 176 -11.37 -30.02 -14.94
CA GLY A 176 -10.11 -29.31 -14.73
C GLY A 176 -10.25 -27.80 -14.95
N LYS A 177 -11.04 -27.39 -15.95
CA LYS A 177 -11.35 -25.98 -16.20
C LYS A 177 -12.20 -25.38 -15.08
N GLN A 178 -13.23 -26.08 -14.60
CA GLN A 178 -14.07 -25.61 -13.49
C GLN A 178 -13.24 -25.32 -12.23
N ILE A 179 -12.35 -26.24 -11.86
CA ILE A 179 -11.45 -26.07 -10.69
C ILE A 179 -10.44 -24.93 -10.94
N THR A 180 -9.89 -24.85 -12.15
CA THR A 180 -8.99 -23.75 -12.55
C THR A 180 -9.67 -22.39 -12.43
N ASP A 181 -10.90 -22.26 -12.89
CA ASP A 181 -11.67 -21.03 -12.82
C ASP A 181 -12.11 -20.72 -11.37
N ALA A 182 -12.37 -21.73 -10.56
CA ALA A 182 -12.59 -21.58 -9.11
C ALA A 182 -11.35 -21.03 -8.39
N LEU A 183 -10.16 -21.58 -8.63
CA LEU A 183 -8.90 -21.08 -8.07
C LEU A 183 -8.63 -19.63 -8.48
N LYS A 184 -8.87 -19.27 -9.76
CA LYS A 184 -8.73 -17.88 -10.22
C LYS A 184 -9.68 -16.93 -9.50
N ARG A 185 -10.92 -17.35 -9.23
CA ARG A 185 -11.90 -16.57 -8.45
C ARG A 185 -11.50 -16.46 -6.99
N TYR A 186 -11.05 -17.54 -6.35
CA TYR A 186 -10.53 -17.50 -4.99
C TYR A 186 -9.43 -16.43 -4.84
N TYR A 187 -8.49 -16.39 -5.79
CA TYR A 187 -7.41 -15.42 -5.79
C TYR A 187 -7.80 -14.01 -6.23
N SER A 188 -8.97 -13.79 -6.85
CA SER A 188 -9.38 -12.44 -7.28
C SER A 188 -9.60 -11.51 -6.10
N ASP A 189 -10.02 -12.04 -4.95
CA ASP A 189 -10.38 -11.27 -3.75
C ASP A 189 -9.38 -11.51 -2.60
N PHE A 190 -8.28 -12.20 -2.90
CA PHE A 190 -7.29 -12.64 -1.92
C PHE A 190 -6.37 -11.52 -1.42
N ILE A 191 -6.15 -10.49 -2.23
CA ILE A 191 -5.39 -9.30 -1.86
C ILE A 191 -6.26 -8.09 -2.17
N ASN A 192 -6.75 -7.41 -1.14
CA ASN A 192 -7.56 -6.22 -1.24
C ASN A 192 -6.71 -5.01 -0.90
N VAL A 193 -6.76 -3.99 -1.75
CA VAL A 193 -6.05 -2.73 -1.52
C VAL A 193 -7.04 -1.59 -1.54
N ARG A 194 -7.07 -0.83 -0.46
CA ARG A 194 -7.89 0.38 -0.31
C ARG A 194 -6.99 1.59 -0.09
N TYR A 195 -7.45 2.74 -0.55
CA TYR A 195 -6.75 4.00 -0.36
C TYR A 195 -7.57 4.92 0.51
N VAL A 196 -6.93 5.63 1.44
CA VAL A 196 -7.58 6.70 2.20
C VAL A 196 -7.01 8.02 1.73
N GLY A 197 -7.82 8.80 1.03
CA GLY A 197 -7.39 10.05 0.40
C GLY A 197 -7.66 11.25 1.28
N ILE A 198 -6.65 11.72 2.00
CA ILE A 198 -6.75 12.92 2.86
C ILE A 198 -6.71 14.16 1.97
N GLN A 199 -7.77 14.96 2.00
CA GLN A 199 -7.97 15.99 0.99
C GLN A 199 -8.44 17.34 1.54
N ASP A 200 -7.88 18.42 1.00
CA ASP A 200 -8.34 19.79 1.26
C ASP A 200 -9.78 20.00 0.76
N LYS A 201 -10.69 20.37 1.66
CA LYS A 201 -12.06 20.81 1.32
C LYS A 201 -12.05 22.00 0.36
N LYS A 202 -11.16 22.97 0.60
CA LYS A 202 -11.02 24.19 -0.21
C LYS A 202 -10.58 23.90 -1.67
N ARG A 203 -10.02 22.72 -1.95
CA ARG A 203 -9.50 22.34 -3.29
C ARG A 203 -10.40 21.34 -4.04
N LYS A 204 -11.59 20.99 -3.53
CA LYS A 204 -12.50 20.00 -4.14
C LYS A 204 -12.84 20.26 -5.62
N GLY A 205 -12.92 21.51 -6.05
CA GLY A 205 -13.29 21.85 -7.43
C GLY A 205 -12.24 21.57 -8.52
N ARG A 206 -11.02 21.12 -8.16
CA ARG A 206 -9.90 20.92 -9.11
C ARG A 206 -9.42 19.46 -9.19
N ARG A 207 -10.26 18.51 -8.83
CA ARG A 207 -9.89 17.08 -8.78
C ARG A 207 -9.82 16.47 -10.18
N ASN A 208 -8.84 15.59 -10.38
CA ASN A 208 -8.71 14.80 -11.60
C ASN A 208 -9.96 13.90 -11.80
N LYS A 209 -10.48 13.81 -13.04
CA LYS A 209 -11.66 12.99 -13.36
C LYS A 209 -11.46 11.50 -13.05
N GLU A 210 -10.25 10.97 -13.24
CA GLU A 210 -9.92 9.59 -12.88
C GLU A 210 -9.96 9.40 -11.35
N TYR A 211 -9.51 10.38 -10.57
CA TYR A 211 -9.62 10.33 -9.10
C TYR A 211 -11.08 10.29 -8.65
N ILE A 212 -11.95 11.13 -9.23
CA ILE A 212 -13.38 11.12 -8.91
C ILE A 212 -13.97 9.73 -9.20
N LYS A 213 -13.65 9.13 -10.34
CA LYS A 213 -14.08 7.75 -10.65
C LYS A 213 -13.56 6.73 -9.63
N LEU A 214 -12.37 6.91 -9.08
CA LEU A 214 -11.82 5.99 -8.07
C LEU A 214 -12.56 6.13 -6.72
N VAL A 215 -13.01 7.32 -6.39
CA VAL A 215 -13.91 7.55 -5.24
C VAL A 215 -15.29 6.93 -5.51
N ASP A 216 -15.88 7.17 -6.69
CA ASP A 216 -17.20 6.64 -7.05
C ASP A 216 -17.26 5.10 -7.12
N ASN A 217 -16.12 4.44 -7.28
CA ASN A 217 -15.99 2.98 -7.33
C ASN A 217 -15.44 2.38 -6.01
N ASP A 218 -15.46 3.13 -4.90
CA ASP A 218 -14.98 2.69 -3.59
C ASP A 218 -13.54 2.15 -3.57
N VAL A 219 -12.69 2.64 -4.49
CA VAL A 219 -11.24 2.36 -4.49
C VAL A 219 -10.51 3.31 -3.55
N VAL A 220 -10.98 4.55 -3.47
CA VAL A 220 -10.46 5.58 -2.56
C VAL A 220 -11.57 6.06 -1.63
N ILE A 221 -11.33 6.00 -0.33
CA ILE A 221 -12.19 6.57 0.71
C ILE A 221 -11.69 8.00 0.99
N PRO A 222 -12.43 9.05 0.61
CA PRO A 222 -11.99 10.42 0.83
C PRO A 222 -12.16 10.84 2.28
N VAL A 223 -11.14 11.48 2.85
CA VAL A 223 -11.20 12.11 4.18
C VAL A 223 -10.96 13.61 4.03
N ASP A 224 -11.98 14.39 4.34
CA ASP A 224 -11.97 15.84 4.13
C ASP A 224 -11.40 16.60 5.33
N VAL A 225 -10.32 17.36 5.09
CA VAL A 225 -9.75 18.31 6.06
C VAL A 225 -9.86 19.74 5.54
N ASP A 226 -9.92 20.73 6.43
CA ASP A 226 -9.96 22.13 6.02
C ASP A 226 -8.64 22.55 5.33
N ARG A 227 -7.52 22.02 5.84
CA ARG A 227 -6.18 22.15 5.27
C ARG A 227 -5.30 20.94 5.61
N ILE A 228 -4.56 20.41 4.64
CA ILE A 228 -3.44 19.47 4.85
C ILE A 228 -2.25 20.30 5.32
N ILE A 229 -1.97 20.24 6.62
CA ILE A 229 -1.00 21.14 7.27
C ILE A 229 0.43 20.89 6.82
N THR A 230 0.76 19.64 6.48
CA THR A 230 2.10 19.18 6.10
C THR A 230 2.42 19.41 4.62
N LEU A 231 1.40 19.78 3.82
CA LEU A 231 1.55 19.93 2.39
C LEU A 231 2.54 21.06 2.05
N ASP A 232 3.52 20.74 1.19
CA ASP A 232 4.58 21.65 0.75
C ASP A 232 5.45 22.23 1.88
N ARG A 233 5.50 21.58 3.06
CA ARG A 233 6.31 21.97 4.22
C ARG A 233 7.44 20.97 4.49
N PRO A 234 8.61 21.08 3.82
CA PRO A 234 9.72 20.15 4.00
C PRO A 234 10.27 20.10 5.42
N GLU A 235 10.12 21.18 6.19
CA GLU A 235 10.45 21.26 7.61
C GLU A 235 9.60 20.31 8.47
N LEU A 236 8.40 19.94 8.01
CA LEU A 236 7.53 18.97 8.67
C LEU A 236 7.70 17.53 8.14
N CYS A 237 8.64 17.29 7.23
CA CYS A 237 8.99 15.94 6.80
C CYS A 237 10.29 15.55 7.51
N PRO A 238 10.33 14.54 8.39
CA PRO A 238 11.55 14.18 9.10
C PRO A 238 12.55 13.44 8.19
N ALA A 239 12.07 12.73 7.17
CA ALA A 239 12.94 12.02 6.23
C ALA A 239 13.69 12.98 5.29
N ARG A 240 15.00 12.76 5.16
CA ARG A 240 15.85 13.38 4.13
C ARG A 240 16.26 12.32 3.13
N TYR A 241 16.36 12.71 1.87
CA TYR A 241 16.63 11.81 0.77
C TYR A 241 17.90 12.24 0.06
N THR A 242 18.64 11.25 -0.43
CA THR A 242 19.81 11.53 -1.25
C THR A 242 19.38 12.25 -2.53
N ILE A 243 19.98 13.42 -2.77
CA ILE A 243 19.69 14.27 -3.92
C ILE A 243 20.45 13.76 -5.15
N ARG A 244 19.74 13.64 -6.26
CA ARG A 244 20.29 13.51 -7.60
C ARG A 244 19.98 14.77 -8.39
N ARG A 245 21.02 15.52 -8.74
CA ARG A 245 20.90 16.66 -9.65
C ARG A 245 21.04 16.17 -11.07
N ARG A 246 20.09 16.51 -11.93
CA ARG A 246 20.23 16.34 -13.38
C ARG A 246 20.19 17.69 -14.07
N PRO A 247 21.18 18.01 -14.92
CA PRO A 247 21.05 19.11 -15.85
C PRO A 247 20.03 18.73 -16.93
N ILE A 248 18.94 19.48 -17.05
CA ILE A 248 18.01 19.40 -18.18
C ILE A 248 17.99 20.78 -18.84
N GLY A 249 18.76 20.94 -19.91
CA GLY A 249 19.02 22.24 -20.52
C GLY A 249 19.76 23.17 -19.55
N GLN A 250 19.23 24.38 -19.33
CA GLN A 250 19.79 25.36 -18.40
C GLN A 250 19.26 25.24 -16.95
N LYS A 251 18.37 24.28 -16.66
CA LYS A 251 17.77 24.13 -15.32
C LYS A 251 18.30 22.85 -14.66
N GLU A 252 18.70 22.96 -13.40
CA GLU A 252 18.91 21.80 -12.53
C GLU A 252 17.55 21.35 -11.99
N TYR A 253 17.17 20.12 -12.31
CA TYR A 253 16.04 19.46 -11.67
C TYR A 253 16.57 18.58 -10.53
N ILE A 254 16.01 18.80 -9.34
CA ILE A 254 16.30 17.99 -8.16
C ILE A 254 15.35 16.80 -8.18
N LYS A 255 15.93 15.60 -8.28
CA LYS A 255 15.25 14.33 -8.04
C LYS A 255 15.85 13.69 -6.80
N TYR A 256 15.05 12.88 -6.12
CA TYR A 256 15.49 12.11 -4.96
C TYR A 256 15.66 10.65 -5.32
N LEU A 257 16.60 10.01 -4.64
CA LEU A 257 16.71 8.58 -4.66
C LEU A 257 15.67 7.94 -3.75
N PRO A 258 15.26 6.69 -4.01
CA PRO A 258 14.35 5.95 -3.15
C PRO A 258 15.08 5.39 -1.91
N SER A 259 15.97 6.19 -1.32
CA SER A 259 16.71 5.88 -0.11
C SER A 259 16.71 7.09 0.81
N VAL A 260 16.42 6.85 2.09
CA VAL A 260 16.53 7.86 3.14
C VAL A 260 18.00 7.98 3.51
N SER A 261 18.54 9.19 3.44
CA SER A 261 19.92 9.47 3.82
C SER A 261 20.05 9.67 5.34
N GLU A 262 19.09 10.37 5.93
CA GLU A 262 19.06 10.68 7.35
C GLU A 262 17.63 11.03 7.80
N ILE A 263 17.41 11.00 9.12
CA ILE A 263 16.19 11.48 9.76
C ILE A 263 16.55 12.73 10.56
N VAL A 264 15.86 13.84 10.27
CA VAL A 264 16.08 15.14 10.92
C VAL A 264 14.78 15.60 11.55
N ILE A 265 14.70 15.54 12.88
CA ILE A 265 13.58 16.10 13.66
C ILE A 265 13.87 17.58 13.89
N THR A 266 13.20 18.44 13.13
CA THR A 266 13.29 19.89 13.26
C THR A 266 12.49 20.39 14.46
N ASP A 267 12.78 21.61 14.91
CA ASP A 267 11.98 22.26 15.96
C ASP A 267 10.54 22.50 15.46
N GLU A 268 10.35 22.85 14.19
CA GLU A 268 9.01 23.00 13.60
C GLU A 268 8.21 21.70 13.61
N TYR A 269 8.87 20.55 13.36
CA TYR A 269 8.20 19.26 13.41
C TYR A 269 7.85 18.86 14.84
N ARG A 270 8.74 19.11 15.80
CA ARG A 270 8.48 18.89 17.22
C ARG A 270 7.32 19.77 17.71
N ASP A 271 7.36 21.07 17.42
CA ASP A 271 6.29 22.02 17.76
C ASP A 271 4.95 21.59 17.17
N PHE A 272 4.94 21.09 15.93
CA PHE A 272 3.75 20.56 15.28
C PHE A 272 3.14 19.37 16.04
N LEU A 273 3.95 18.36 16.39
CA LEU A 273 3.48 17.19 17.13
C LEU A 273 3.06 17.57 18.57
N HIS A 274 3.81 18.45 19.23
CA HIS A 274 3.48 18.96 20.57
C HIS A 274 2.14 19.71 20.60
N ALA A 275 1.87 20.54 19.59
CA ALA A 275 0.60 21.25 19.47
C ALA A 275 -0.57 20.26 19.34
N ILE A 276 -0.40 19.20 18.55
CA ILE A 276 -1.40 18.14 18.39
C ILE A 276 -1.63 17.40 19.70
N SER A 277 -0.56 16.96 20.37
CA SER A 277 -0.63 16.26 21.66
C SER A 277 -1.34 17.11 22.72
N GLY A 278 -0.97 18.38 22.84
CA GLY A 278 -1.62 19.31 23.75
C GLY A 278 -3.11 19.50 23.46
N MET A 279 -3.51 19.54 22.17
CA MET A 279 -4.92 19.63 21.78
C MET A 279 -5.76 18.40 22.12
N VAL A 280 -5.16 17.21 22.12
CA VAL A 280 -5.84 15.95 22.50
C VAL A 280 -5.65 15.58 23.97
N GLY A 281 -5.03 16.46 24.76
CA GLY A 281 -4.82 16.25 26.20
C GLY A 281 -3.74 15.23 26.54
N LYS A 282 -2.82 14.94 25.61
CA LYS A 282 -1.61 14.13 25.84
C LYS A 282 -0.44 15.03 26.24
N ASP A 283 0.48 14.48 27.02
CA ASP A 283 1.70 15.18 27.41
C ASP A 283 2.62 15.36 26.18
N PRO A 284 2.88 16.61 25.72
CA PRO A 284 3.74 16.87 24.58
C PRO A 284 5.15 16.28 24.73
N ASP A 285 5.71 16.26 25.94
CA ASP A 285 7.08 15.79 26.18
C ASP A 285 7.22 14.25 26.07
N THR A 286 6.09 13.54 26.08
CA THR A 286 6.03 12.08 25.86
C THR A 286 5.76 11.72 24.39
N THR A 287 5.64 12.71 23.52
CA THR A 287 5.28 12.52 22.11
C THR A 287 6.52 12.16 21.30
N GLU A 288 6.62 10.88 20.92
CA GLU A 288 7.72 10.37 20.10
C GLU A 288 7.30 10.18 18.63
N THR A 289 8.26 10.34 17.73
CA THR A 289 8.08 9.95 16.32
C THR A 289 8.12 8.44 16.21
N VAL A 290 7.19 7.86 15.46
CA VAL A 290 7.09 6.40 15.34
C VAL A 290 7.75 5.93 14.05
N ASN A 291 8.26 4.69 14.07
CA ASN A 291 8.76 3.98 12.90
C ASN A 291 9.87 4.69 12.08
N THR A 292 10.63 5.61 12.67
CA THR A 292 11.70 6.31 11.94
C THR A 292 12.72 5.34 11.34
N LEU A 293 13.00 4.22 12.01
CA LEU A 293 13.85 3.14 11.48
C LEU A 293 13.25 2.45 10.24
N LYS A 294 11.93 2.28 10.16
CA LYS A 294 11.27 1.64 9.02
C LYS A 294 11.31 2.48 7.75
N LEU A 295 11.57 3.78 7.86
CA LEU A 295 11.81 4.63 6.70
C LEU A 295 13.09 4.20 5.96
N PHE A 296 14.11 3.73 6.67
CA PHE A 296 15.32 3.17 6.06
C PHE A 296 15.07 1.80 5.44
N GLU A 297 14.13 1.00 5.97
CA GLU A 297 13.77 -0.29 5.39
C GLU A 297 13.12 -0.18 4.00
N CYS A 298 12.63 1.00 3.61
CA CYS A 298 12.01 1.19 2.30
C CYS A 298 12.91 0.74 1.14
N SER A 299 14.22 0.98 1.22
CA SER A 299 15.15 0.65 0.12
C SER A 299 15.39 -0.84 -0.03
N ARG A 300 15.13 -1.67 1.00
CA ARG A 300 15.39 -3.12 0.96
C ARG A 300 14.65 -3.82 -0.18
N TYR A 301 13.47 -3.33 -0.53
CA TYR A 301 12.63 -3.84 -1.61
C TYR A 301 13.13 -3.48 -3.00
N LEU A 302 14.18 -2.65 -3.09
CA LEU A 302 14.77 -2.19 -4.32
C LEU A 302 16.22 -2.66 -4.49
N GLU A 303 16.81 -3.25 -3.45
CA GLU A 303 18.17 -3.77 -3.47
C GLU A 303 18.35 -4.81 -4.58
N GLY A 304 19.45 -4.69 -5.32
CA GLY A 304 19.74 -5.55 -6.47
C GLY A 304 18.80 -5.39 -7.67
N SER A 305 17.87 -4.43 -7.65
CA SER A 305 16.99 -4.22 -8.79
C SER A 305 17.72 -3.60 -9.98
N PRO A 306 17.41 -4.04 -11.22
CA PRO A 306 17.90 -3.39 -12.43
C PRO A 306 17.56 -1.90 -12.47
N TYR A 307 16.42 -1.51 -11.87
CA TYR A 307 16.02 -0.11 -11.76
C TYR A 307 17.09 0.72 -11.05
N LEU A 308 17.61 0.28 -9.90
CA LEU A 308 18.68 1.01 -9.23
C LEU A 308 19.96 1.04 -10.09
N GLN A 309 20.35 -0.08 -10.70
CA GLN A 309 21.54 -0.16 -11.56
C GLN A 309 21.46 0.78 -12.77
N GLU A 310 20.34 0.81 -13.48
CA GLU A 310 20.10 1.71 -14.62
C GLU A 310 20.08 3.18 -14.22
N GLN A 311 19.71 3.46 -12.97
CA GLN A 311 19.77 4.82 -12.42
C GLN A 311 21.19 5.20 -11.93
N GLY A 312 22.16 4.29 -11.98
CA GLY A 312 23.55 4.52 -11.61
C GLY A 312 23.87 4.20 -10.14
N PHE A 313 23.24 3.17 -9.58
CA PHE A 313 23.50 2.63 -8.24
C PHE A 313 24.20 1.27 -8.28
#